data_AF-A0AA90VGS4-F1
#
_entry.id   AF-A0AA90VGS4-F1
#
_cell.length_a   1.000
_cell.length_b   1.000
_cell.length_c   1.000
_cell.angle_alpha   90.00
_cell.angle_beta   90.00
_cell.angle_gamma   90.00
#
_symmetry.space_group_name_H-M   'P 1'
#
loop_
_entity.id
_entity.type
_entity.pdbx_description
1 polymer ?
#
loop_
_entity_poly.entity_id
_entity_poly.type
_entity_poly.pdbx_seq_one_letter_code
_entity_poly.pdbx_strand_id
1 'polypeptide(L)'
;MLYILSHLYRHVFTEGIGLRQLIDYYFVLRNMDCNIKNKAVLQRELKHLGLWKFAKVVMYVLYETLGLPEEKMIAPIDVYEGRFLLAEIMQGGNFGQYDTRLGSKENEDKLHRYLRMSLRNFRFVKHYPTEALSEPLFRTWFAVWKKIHRIR
;
A
#
# COMPACT_ATOMS: atom_id res chain seq x y z
N MET A 1 -7.03 -7.48 -11.86
CA MET A 1 -6.22 -7.90 -10.69
C MET A 1 -4.98 -7.03 -10.47
N LEU A 2 -4.03 -6.94 -11.43
CA LEU A 2 -2.83 -6.10 -11.29
C LEU A 2 -3.16 -4.63 -11.03
N TYR A 3 -4.15 -4.09 -11.74
CA TYR A 3 -4.65 -2.74 -11.50
C TYR A 3 -5.16 -2.54 -10.07
N ILE A 4 -5.90 -3.51 -9.51
CA ILE A 4 -6.47 -3.43 -8.15
C ILE A 4 -5.36 -3.52 -7.10
N LEU A 5 -4.38 -4.41 -7.31
CA LEU A 5 -3.21 -4.50 -6.43
C LEU A 5 -2.36 -3.22 -6.49
N SER A 6 -2.17 -2.63 -7.66
CA SER A 6 -1.49 -1.34 -7.84
C SER A 6 -2.28 -0.19 -7.20
N HIS A 7 -3.62 -0.22 -7.30
CA HIS A 7 -4.47 0.74 -6.64
C HIS A 7 -4.38 0.63 -5.11
N LEU A 8 -4.43 -0.59 -4.58
CA LEU A 8 -4.22 -0.88 -3.16
C LEU A 8 -2.83 -0.39 -2.72
N TYR A 9 -1.79 -0.70 -3.50
CA TYR A 9 -0.42 -0.25 -3.29
C TYR A 9 -0.37 1.27 -3.11
N ARG A 10 -0.89 2.03 -4.07
CA ARG A 10 -0.94 3.50 -3.99
C ARG A 10 -1.65 3.98 -2.72
N HIS A 11 -2.80 3.40 -2.37
CA HIS A 11 -3.52 3.81 -1.18
C HIS A 11 -2.76 3.57 0.12
N VAL A 12 -1.99 2.49 0.22
CA VAL A 12 -1.11 2.23 1.38
C VAL A 12 -0.16 3.41 1.60
N PHE A 13 0.47 3.91 0.54
CA PHE A 13 1.45 5.00 0.62
C PHE A 13 0.80 6.38 0.71
N THR A 14 -0.34 6.63 0.07
CA THR A 14 -0.93 7.98 0.06
C THR A 14 -1.84 8.24 1.25
N GLU A 15 -2.78 7.35 1.55
CA GLU A 15 -3.94 7.65 2.41
C GLU A 15 -4.05 6.71 3.61
N GLY A 16 -3.42 5.53 3.55
CA GLY A 16 -3.66 4.41 4.46
C GLY A 16 -4.57 3.36 3.83
N ILE A 17 -4.68 2.19 4.46
CA ILE A 17 -5.44 1.08 3.91
C ILE A 17 -6.91 1.23 4.29
N GLY A 18 -7.77 1.30 3.26
CA GLY A 18 -9.21 1.15 3.45
C GLY A 18 -9.57 -0.34 3.49
N LEU A 19 -10.32 -0.78 4.50
CA LEU A 19 -10.80 -2.17 4.59
C LEU A 19 -11.56 -2.60 3.33
N ARG A 20 -12.31 -1.67 2.73
CA ARG A 20 -13.00 -1.88 1.46
C ARG A 20 -12.06 -2.36 0.34
N GLN A 21 -10.86 -1.79 0.25
CA GLN A 21 -9.91 -2.13 -0.80
C GLN A 21 -9.35 -3.54 -0.63
N LEU A 22 -9.14 -3.98 0.63
CA LEU A 22 -8.75 -5.36 0.94
C LEU A 22 -9.88 -6.34 0.61
N ILE A 23 -11.13 -6.00 0.95
CA ILE A 23 -12.31 -6.83 0.66
C ILE A 23 -12.54 -6.94 -0.85
N ASP A 24 -12.47 -5.83 -1.58
CA ASP A 24 -12.61 -5.82 -3.04
C ASP A 24 -11.55 -6.73 -3.69
N TYR A 25 -10.32 -6.67 -3.18
CA TYR A 25 -9.22 -7.52 -3.67
C TYR A 25 -9.42 -9.00 -3.31
N TYR A 26 -9.92 -9.30 -2.11
CA TYR A 26 -10.28 -10.67 -1.69
C TYR A 26 -11.30 -11.31 -2.65
N PHE A 27 -12.39 -10.60 -2.96
CA PHE A 27 -13.42 -11.13 -3.86
C PHE A 27 -12.90 -11.34 -5.28
N VAL A 28 -12.00 -10.48 -5.76
CA VAL A 28 -11.35 -10.65 -7.06
C VAL A 28 -10.50 -11.91 -7.08
N LEU A 29 -9.72 -12.18 -6.04
CA LEU A 29 -8.90 -13.39 -5.95
C LEU A 29 -9.75 -14.65 -5.84
N ARG A 30 -10.81 -14.61 -5.03
CA ARG A 30 -11.71 -15.76 -4.81
C ARG A 30 -12.41 -16.20 -6.10
N ASN A 31 -12.91 -15.24 -6.87
CA ASN A 31 -13.59 -15.48 -8.15
C ASN A 31 -12.64 -15.71 -9.33
N MET A 32 -11.31 -15.63 -9.12
CA MET A 32 -10.34 -15.87 -10.18
C MET A 32 -10.02 -17.36 -10.31
N ASP A 33 -10.03 -17.86 -11.54
CA ASP A 33 -9.47 -19.17 -11.88
C ASP A 33 -8.02 -19.00 -12.33
N CYS A 34 -7.10 -19.19 -11.38
CA CYS A 34 -5.67 -19.13 -11.65
C CYS A 34 -5.17 -20.48 -12.20
N ASN A 35 -5.27 -20.68 -13.52
CA ASN A 35 -4.55 -21.78 -14.19
C ASN A 35 -3.02 -21.56 -14.06
N ILE A 36 -2.24 -22.64 -14.00
CA ILE A 36 -0.77 -22.64 -13.76
C ILE A 36 -0.04 -21.72 -14.75
N LYS A 37 -0.39 -21.75 -16.04
CA LYS A 37 0.21 -20.87 -17.07
C LYS A 37 -0.05 -19.38 -16.79
N ASN A 38 -1.28 -19.04 -16.41
CA ASN A 38 -1.65 -17.66 -16.09
C ASN A 38 -0.99 -17.18 -14.80
N LYS A 39 -0.84 -18.07 -13.81
CA LYS A 39 -0.15 -17.77 -12.55
C LYS A 39 1.32 -17.43 -12.79
N ALA A 40 2.04 -18.19 -13.62
CA ALA A 40 3.44 -17.92 -13.93
C ALA A 40 3.65 -16.57 -14.64
N VAL A 41 2.79 -16.24 -15.61
CA VAL A 41 2.82 -14.93 -16.29
C VAL A 41 2.55 -13.81 -15.29
N LEU A 42 1.51 -13.96 -14.47
CA LEU A 42 1.15 -12.98 -13.45
C LEU A 42 2.30 -12.69 -12.47
N GLN A 43 3.00 -13.74 -12.02
CA GLN A 43 4.15 -13.59 -11.14
C GLN A 43 5.33 -12.86 -11.80
N ARG A 44 5.53 -13.05 -13.10
CA ARG A 44 6.55 -12.28 -13.86
C ARG A 44 6.17 -10.81 -13.96
N GLU A 45 4.92 -10.51 -14.29
CA GLU A 45 4.41 -9.13 -14.35
C GLU A 45 4.54 -8.43 -12.99
N LEU A 46 4.18 -9.10 -11.90
CA LEU A 46 4.34 -8.56 -10.54
C LEU A 46 5.79 -8.22 -10.19
N LYS A 47 6.75 -9.05 -10.64
CA LYS A 47 8.18 -8.79 -10.44
C LYS A 47 8.64 -7.62 -11.31
N HIS A 48 8.21 -7.57 -12.57
CA HIS A 48 8.57 -6.50 -13.49
C HIS A 48 8.05 -5.14 -13.03
N LEU A 49 6.84 -5.09 -12.47
CA LEU A 49 6.21 -3.89 -11.92
C LEU A 49 6.69 -3.52 -10.50
N GLY A 50 7.60 -4.28 -9.89
CA GLY A 50 8.06 -4.06 -8.51
C GLY A 50 7.02 -4.40 -7.42
N LEU A 51 5.83 -4.87 -7.80
CA LEU A 51 4.73 -5.20 -6.88
C LEU A 51 4.90 -6.56 -6.17
N TRP A 52 5.93 -7.33 -6.53
CA TRP A 52 6.11 -8.70 -6.01
C TRP A 52 6.19 -8.77 -4.49
N LYS A 53 7.02 -7.93 -3.86
CA LYS A 53 7.14 -7.89 -2.40
C LYS A 53 5.79 -7.58 -1.77
N PHE A 54 5.13 -6.52 -2.24
CA PHE A 54 3.84 -6.10 -1.72
C PHE A 54 2.76 -7.17 -1.89
N ALA A 55 2.73 -7.87 -3.02
CA ALA A 55 1.81 -8.97 -3.26
C ALA A 55 1.92 -10.04 -2.17
N LYS A 56 3.15 -10.45 -1.80
CA LYS A 56 3.38 -11.45 -0.74
C LYS A 56 2.86 -10.98 0.63
N VAL A 57 3.05 -9.70 0.94
CA VAL A 57 2.57 -9.07 2.19
C VAL A 57 1.05 -9.05 2.23
N VAL A 58 0.40 -8.64 1.13
CA VAL A 58 -1.06 -8.63 1.04
C VAL A 58 -1.65 -10.04 1.11
N MET A 59 -0.98 -11.06 0.56
CA MET A 59 -1.42 -12.45 0.72
C MET A 59 -1.49 -12.85 2.20
N TYR A 60 -0.52 -12.44 3.03
CA TYR A 60 -0.56 -12.67 4.48
C TYR A 60 -1.77 -12.00 5.12
N VAL A 61 -2.00 -10.72 4.83
CA VAL A 61 -3.13 -9.97 5.42
C VAL A 61 -4.46 -10.63 5.05
N LEU A 62 -4.67 -11.00 3.78
CA LEU A 62 -5.90 -11.64 3.34
C LEU A 62 -6.09 -13.05 3.91
N TYR A 63 -5.00 -13.80 4.08
CA TYR A 63 -5.01 -15.11 4.72
C TYR A 63 -5.43 -14.99 6.19
N GLU A 64 -4.77 -14.13 6.96
CA GLU A 64 -4.97 -13.98 8.40
C GLU A 64 -6.33 -13.35 8.73
N THR A 65 -6.77 -12.35 7.97
CA THR A 65 -7.98 -11.56 8.31
C THR A 65 -9.26 -12.05 7.64
N LEU A 66 -9.18 -12.56 6.41
CA LEU A 66 -10.34 -12.93 5.59
C LEU A 66 -10.37 -14.42 5.23
N GLY A 67 -9.39 -15.20 5.70
CA GLY A 67 -9.33 -16.65 5.48
C GLY A 67 -9.20 -17.04 4.01
N LEU A 68 -8.41 -16.30 3.22
CA LEU A 68 -8.17 -16.62 1.82
C LEU A 68 -7.49 -18.00 1.70
N PRO A 69 -8.04 -18.97 0.95
CA PRO A 69 -7.43 -20.29 0.79
C PRO A 69 -6.11 -20.20 0.01
N GLU A 70 -5.13 -21.03 0.38
CA GLU A 70 -3.79 -21.04 -0.22
C GLU A 70 -3.80 -21.30 -1.73
N GLU A 71 -4.77 -22.08 -2.21
CA GLU A 71 -4.98 -22.40 -3.62
C GLU A 71 -5.21 -21.14 -4.47
N LYS A 72 -5.84 -20.11 -3.89
CA LYS A 72 -6.16 -18.83 -4.54
C LYS A 72 -5.02 -17.81 -4.41
N MET A 73 -3.92 -18.14 -3.74
CA MET A 73 -2.79 -17.24 -3.57
C MET A 73 -1.97 -17.10 -4.86
N ILE A 74 -1.72 -15.86 -5.23
CA ILE A 74 -0.93 -15.50 -6.42
C ILE A 74 0.57 -15.44 -6.14
N ALA A 75 0.94 -15.23 -4.87
CA ALA A 75 2.30 -15.11 -4.38
C ALA A 75 2.44 -15.91 -3.07
N PRO A 76 3.65 -16.39 -2.72
CA PRO A 76 3.88 -16.99 -1.41
C PRO A 76 3.71 -15.95 -0.31
N ILE A 77 3.20 -16.37 0.84
CA ILE A 77 2.97 -15.51 2.00
C ILE A 77 4.30 -14.99 2.55
N ASP A 78 4.37 -13.70 2.90
CA ASP A 78 5.47 -13.14 3.70
C ASP A 78 4.97 -12.80 5.11
N VAL A 79 5.28 -13.67 6.07
CA VAL A 79 4.74 -13.56 7.44
C VAL A 79 5.34 -12.36 8.18
N TYR A 80 6.64 -12.11 8.04
CA TYR A 80 7.32 -11.05 8.78
C TYR A 80 6.82 -9.67 8.36
N GLU A 81 6.87 -9.41 7.05
CA GLU A 81 6.38 -8.16 6.48
C GLU A 81 4.85 -8.05 6.57
N GLY A 82 4.16 -9.18 6.43
CA GLY A 82 2.71 -9.28 6.56
C GLY A 82 2.20 -8.87 7.94
N ARG A 83 2.85 -9.34 9.01
CA ARG A 83 2.51 -8.96 10.39
C ARG A 83 2.70 -7.47 10.63
N PHE A 84 3.78 -6.90 10.09
CA PHE A 84 4.01 -5.46 10.16
C PHE A 84 2.88 -4.68 9.48
N LEU A 85 2.50 -5.06 8.24
CA LEU A 85 1.42 -4.39 7.53
C LEU A 85 0.09 -4.53 8.26
N LEU A 86 -0.22 -5.73 8.77
CA LEU A 86 -1.44 -5.97 9.54
C LEU A 86 -1.51 -5.11 10.80
N ALA A 87 -0.41 -4.99 11.54
CA ALA A 87 -0.33 -4.13 12.71
C ALA A 87 -0.59 -2.65 12.35
N GLU A 88 -0.03 -2.17 11.23
CA GLU A 88 -0.29 -0.82 10.74
C GLU A 88 -1.76 -0.63 10.32
N ILE A 89 -2.41 -1.63 9.73
CA ILE A 89 -3.86 -1.59 9.42
C ILE A 89 -4.69 -1.51 10.71
N MET A 90 -4.41 -2.38 11.68
CA MET A 90 -5.16 -2.45 12.94
C MET A 90 -4.99 -1.17 13.76
N GLN A 91 -3.78 -0.62 13.79
CA GLN A 91 -3.46 0.58 14.55
C GLN A 91 -3.93 1.86 13.84
N GLY A 92 -3.84 1.91 12.51
CA GLY A 92 -4.31 3.07 11.74
C GLY A 92 -5.84 3.13 11.62
N GLY A 93 -6.50 1.97 11.63
CA GLY A 93 -7.91 1.84 11.27
C GLY A 93 -8.20 2.30 9.83
N ASN A 94 -9.47 2.46 9.49
CA ASN A 94 -9.88 2.78 8.12
C ASN A 94 -9.25 4.11 7.64
N PHE A 95 -8.40 4.06 6.61
CA PHE A 95 -7.65 5.23 6.08
C PHE A 95 -6.81 5.96 7.13
N GLY A 96 -6.26 5.24 8.11
CA GLY A 96 -5.42 5.85 9.13
C GLY A 96 -6.17 6.82 10.04
N GLN A 97 -7.52 6.81 10.03
CA GLN A 97 -8.37 7.75 10.77
C GLN A 97 -8.18 7.66 12.29
N TYR A 98 -7.77 6.51 12.80
CA TYR A 98 -7.61 6.25 14.22
C TYR A 98 -6.14 6.30 14.68
N ASP A 99 -5.19 6.56 13.77
CA ASP A 99 -3.78 6.71 14.16
C ASP A 99 -3.56 8.00 14.96
N THR A 100 -3.27 7.86 16.25
CA THR A 100 -2.97 8.95 17.19
C THR A 100 -1.47 9.21 17.34
N ARG A 101 -0.59 8.37 16.75
CA ARG A 101 0.87 8.40 16.98
C ARG A 101 1.57 9.62 16.38
N LEU A 102 0.93 10.33 15.46
CA LEU A 102 1.50 11.48 14.75
C LEU A 102 0.81 12.81 15.10
N GLY A 103 0.07 12.86 16.21
CA GLY A 103 -0.57 14.08 16.73
C GLY A 103 -2.06 14.20 16.42
N SER A 104 -2.69 15.19 17.05
CA SER A 104 -4.11 15.52 16.86
C SER A 104 -4.38 15.98 15.43
N LYS A 105 -5.48 15.51 14.84
CA LYS A 105 -5.97 15.91 13.51
C LYS A 105 -6.84 17.17 13.55
N GLU A 106 -7.11 17.69 14.74
CA GLU A 106 -7.92 18.89 14.92
C GLU A 106 -7.08 20.13 14.57
N ASN A 107 -7.56 20.94 13.62
CA ASN A 107 -6.91 22.17 13.14
C ASN A 107 -5.47 21.98 12.59
N GLU A 108 -5.22 20.88 11.87
CA GLU A 108 -3.89 20.57 11.32
C GLU A 108 -3.55 21.43 10.07
N ASP A 109 -2.44 22.19 10.14
CA ASP A 109 -1.97 23.02 9.03
C ASP A 109 -1.49 22.17 7.82
N LYS A 110 -1.54 22.72 6.60
CA LYS A 110 -1.24 21.96 5.36
C LYS A 110 0.17 21.36 5.36
N LEU A 111 1.14 22.07 5.95
CA LEU A 111 2.51 21.60 6.09
C LEU A 111 2.63 20.49 7.14
N HIS A 112 1.96 20.64 8.28
CA HIS A 112 1.94 19.65 9.34
C HIS A 112 1.34 18.33 8.85
N ARG A 113 0.21 18.40 8.13
CA ARG A 113 -0.40 17.23 7.48
C ARG A 113 0.54 16.57 6.46
N TYR A 114 1.25 17.36 5.65
CA TYR A 114 2.22 16.84 4.69
C TYR A 114 3.37 16.12 5.39
N LEU A 115 4.00 16.74 6.40
CA LEU A 115 5.08 16.14 7.18
C LEU A 115 4.64 14.88 7.91
N ARG A 116 3.44 14.88 8.50
CA ARG A 116 2.84 13.71 9.14
C ARG A 116 2.67 12.54 8.16
N MET A 117 2.12 12.80 6.98
CA MET A 117 1.97 11.80 5.93
C MET A 117 3.34 11.29 5.45
N SER A 118 4.32 12.17 5.28
CA SER A 118 5.68 11.79 4.90
C SER A 118 6.41 10.99 5.99
N LEU A 119 6.29 11.35 7.27
CA LEU A 119 6.87 10.61 8.40
C LEU A 119 6.25 9.21 8.55
N ARG A 120 4.95 9.07 8.29
CA ARG A 120 4.30 7.76 8.20
C ARG A 120 4.92 6.93 7.07
N ASN A 121 5.12 7.53 5.90
CA ASN A 121 5.75 6.85 4.75
C ASN A 121 7.21 6.48 5.01
N PHE A 122 7.94 7.26 5.82
CA PHE A 122 9.30 6.92 6.26
C PHE A 122 9.39 5.60 7.02
N ARG A 123 8.31 5.12 7.66
CA ARG A 123 8.31 3.77 8.28
C ARG A 123 8.27 2.66 7.24
N PHE A 124 7.68 2.93 6.08
CA PHE A 124 7.73 2.03 4.94
C PHE A 124 9.04 2.13 4.15
N VAL A 125 9.84 3.21 4.29
CA VAL A 125 11.16 3.38 3.63
C VAL A 125 12.13 2.25 4.00
N LYS A 126 12.09 1.72 5.23
CA LYS A 126 12.96 0.60 5.62
C LYS A 126 12.69 -0.67 4.79
N HIS A 127 11.48 -0.81 4.25
CA HIS A 127 11.02 -2.00 3.54
C HIS A 127 10.84 -1.76 2.01
N TYR A 128 10.53 -0.51 1.61
CA TYR A 128 10.27 -0.02 0.25
C TYR A 128 10.94 1.35 0.01
N PRO A 129 12.28 1.42 -0.02
CA PRO A 129 13.01 2.69 0.01
C PRO A 129 12.79 3.54 -1.25
N THR A 130 12.80 2.93 -2.43
CA THR A 130 12.68 3.65 -3.70
C THR A 130 11.30 4.27 -3.84
N GLU A 131 10.27 3.51 -3.46
CA GLU A 131 8.88 3.89 -3.66
C GLU A 131 8.44 4.91 -2.61
N ALA A 132 8.83 4.71 -1.35
CA ALA A 132 8.50 5.64 -0.27
C ALA A 132 9.28 6.98 -0.36
N LEU A 133 10.44 7.03 -1.04
CA LEU A 133 11.18 8.27 -1.29
C LEU A 133 10.75 8.99 -2.57
N SER A 134 10.30 8.26 -3.60
CA SER A 134 9.92 8.85 -4.88
C SER A 134 8.76 9.85 -4.78
N GLU A 135 7.73 9.55 -3.98
CA GLU A 135 6.57 10.44 -3.82
C GLU A 135 6.89 11.76 -3.09
N PRO A 136 7.58 11.77 -1.92
CA PRO A 136 8.02 12.99 -1.29
C PRO A 136 8.91 13.83 -2.20
N LEU A 137 9.89 13.19 -2.88
CA LEU A 137 10.80 13.87 -3.80
C LEU A 137 10.07 14.48 -5.01
N PHE A 138 9.12 13.76 -5.59
CA PHE A 138 8.32 14.28 -6.70
C PHE A 138 7.43 15.44 -6.24
N ARG A 139 6.79 15.35 -5.08
CA ARG A 139 5.94 16.43 -4.56
C ARG A 139 6.74 17.69 -4.21
N THR A 140 7.92 17.57 -3.61
CA THR A 140 8.78 18.73 -3.32
C THR A 140 9.30 19.34 -4.61
N TRP A 141 9.80 18.53 -5.55
CA TRP A 141 10.22 18.98 -6.87
C TRP A 141 9.09 19.69 -7.62
N PHE A 142 7.91 19.09 -7.70
CA PHE A 142 6.76 19.65 -8.41
C PHE A 142 6.25 20.93 -7.76
N ALA A 143 6.28 21.03 -6.43
CA ALA A 143 5.96 22.26 -5.72
C ALA A 143 6.95 23.39 -6.03
N VAL A 144 8.25 23.07 -6.06
CA VAL A 144 9.31 24.02 -6.46
C VAL A 144 9.13 24.44 -7.92
N TRP A 145 8.86 23.49 -8.81
CA TRP A 145 8.62 23.74 -10.23
C TRP A 145 7.44 24.69 -10.47
N LYS A 146 6.30 24.46 -9.80
CA LYS A 146 5.13 25.37 -9.86
C LYS A 146 5.45 26.77 -9.34
N LYS A 147 6.26 26.87 -8.29
CA LYS A 147 6.69 28.16 -7.72
C LYS A 147 7.58 28.94 -8.70
N ILE A 148 8.48 28.24 -9.41
CA ILE A 148 9.35 28.83 -10.44
C ILE A 148 8.53 29.31 -11.65
N HIS A 149 7.52 28.54 -12.08
CA HIS A 149 6.73 28.85 -13.28
C HIS A 149 5.49 29.71 -13.02
N ARG A 150 5.25 30.16 -11.78
CA ARG A 150 4.07 30.98 -11.36
C ARG A 150 2.72 30.38 -11.81
N ILE A 151 2.62 29.06 -11.91
CA ILE A 151 1.37 28.36 -12.23
C ILE A 151 0.63 28.14 -10.91
N ARG A 152 -0.54 28.77 -10.76
CA ARG A 152 -1.37 28.74 -9.55
C ARG A 152 -2.13 27.42 -9.42
#